data_AF-A0A8J8EXX3-F1
#
_entry.id   AF-A0A8J8EXX3-F1
#
_cell.length_a   1.000
_cell.length_b   1.000
_cell.length_c   1.000
_cell.angle_alpha   90.00
_cell.angle_beta   90.00
_cell.angle_gamma   90.00
#
_symmetry.space_group_name_H-M   'P 1'
#
loop_
_entity.id
_entity.type
_entity.pdbx_description
1 polymer ?
#
loop_
_entity_poly.entity_id
_entity_poly.type
_entity_poly.pdbx_seq_one_letter_code
_entity_poly.pdbx_strand_id
1 'polypeptide(L)' 'MEEIEVVYENGVFKPLKKPQLKDKEKVIIIVKEKVITKDFIKRLEKLSKTLPKVQNPSKLLEEDRR' A
#
# COMPACT_ATOMS: atom_id res chain seq x y z
N MET A 1 6.15 -4.25 18.69
CA MET A 1 6.50 -3.21 17.72
C MET A 1 5.21 -2.47 17.39
N GLU A 2 5.14 -1.18 17.69
CA GLU A 2 4.01 -0.33 17.35
C GLU A 2 4.40 0.48 16.10
N GLU A 3 3.57 0.44 15.05
CA GLU A 3 3.78 1.27 13.86
C GLU A 3 2.98 2.56 14.02
N ILE A 4 3.68 3.70 14.09
CA ILE A 4 3.07 5.02 14.23
C ILE A 4 3.02 5.66 12.84
N GLU A 5 1.81 5.88 12.31
CA GLU A 5 1.65 6.68 11.11
C GLU A 5 1.81 8.17 11.43
N VAL A 6 2.67 8.85 10.66
CA VAL A 6 3.03 10.26 10.85
C VAL A 6 2.88 11.03 9.54
N VAL A 7 2.58 12.32 9.65
CA VAL A 7 2.65 13.29 8.55
C VAL A 7 3.87 14.16 8.78
N TYR A 8 4.68 14.35 7.74
CA TYR A 8 5.83 15.25 7.80
C TYR A 8 5.45 16.63 7.29
N GLU A 9 5.50 17.63 8.16
CA GLU A 9 5.16 19.03 7.84
C GLU A 9 6.23 19.96 8.41
N ASN A 10 6.81 20.82 7.57
CA ASN A 10 7.76 21.87 7.98
C ASN A 10 8.92 21.37 8.85
N GLY A 11 9.48 20.19 8.56
CA GLY A 11 10.60 19.64 9.35
C GLY A 11 10.20 18.78 10.53
N VAL A 12 8.89 18.66 10.83
CA VAL A 12 8.38 17.97 12.02
C VAL A 12 7.54 16.75 11.65
N PHE A 13 7.82 15.60 12.26
CA PHE A 13 6.99 14.40 12.17
C PHE A 13 5.81 14.51 13.16
N LYS A 14 4.61 14.73 12.64
CA LYS A 14 3.38 14.82 13.42
C LYS A 14 2.65 13.48 13.39
N PRO A 15 2.48 12.79 14.53
CA PRO A 15 1.80 11.52 14.54
C PRO A 15 0.29 11.69 14.38
N LEU A 16 -0.35 10.80 13.62
CA LEU A 16 -1.80 10.79 13.43
C LEU A 16 -2.53 10.37 14.72
N LYS A 17 -1.86 9.58 15.57
CA LYS A 17 -2.34 9.16 16.90
C LYS A 17 -1.24 9.41 17.92
N LYS A 18 -1.62 9.82 19.14
CA LYS A 18 -0.67 10.05 20.23
C LYS A 18 0.08 8.74 20.55
N PRO A 19 1.41 8.68 20.34
CA PRO A 19 2.17 7.49 20.63
C PRO A 19 2.43 7.36 22.13
N GLN A 20 2.57 6.12 22.62
CA GLN A 20 2.94 5.86 24.01
C GLN A 20 4.47 5.91 24.16
N LEU A 21 5.03 7.12 24.06
CA LEU A 21 6.46 7.38 24.24
C LEU A 21 6.67 8.25 25.49
N LYS A 22 7.79 8.04 26.17
CA LYS A 22 8.24 8.88 27.28
C LYS A 22 8.85 10.17 26.75
N ASP A 23 8.86 11.21 27.59
CA ASP A 23 9.53 12.45 27.25
C ASP A 23 11.03 12.21 26.98
N LYS A 24 11.51 12.78 25.87
CA LYS A 24 12.91 12.66 25.38
C LYS A 24 13.35 11.24 25.04
N GLU A 25 12.42 10.33 24.79
CA GLU A 25 12.73 8.99 24.30
C GLU A 25 13.28 9.04 22.87
N LYS A 26 14.44 8.42 22.64
CA LYS A 26 15.04 8.30 21.30
C LYS A 26 14.37 7.16 20.55
N VAL A 27 13.86 7.43 19.37
CA VAL A 27 13.18 6.44 18.51
C VAL A 27 13.87 6.33 17.15
N ILE A 28 13.73 5.19 16.51
CA ILE A 28 14.18 4.95 15.14
C ILE A 28 12.98 5.14 14.21
N ILE A 29 13.13 5.98 13.20
CA ILE A 29 12.09 6.22 12.19
C ILE A 29 12.39 5.33 10.99
N ILE A 30 11.41 4.53 10.58
CA ILE A 30 11.48 3.72 9.36
C ILE A 30 10.52 4.33 8.35
N VAL A 31 11.06 4.94 7.30
CA VAL A 31 10.26 5.47 6.19
C VAL A 31 9.98 4.31 5.23
N LYS A 32 8.73 3.83 5.21
CA LYS A 32 8.27 2.85 4.23
C LYS A 32 7.68 3.60 3.04
N GLU A 33 8.23 3.43 1.85
CA GLU A 33 7.56 3.87 0.62
C GLU A 33 6.29 3.02 0.42
N LYS A 34 5.11 3.64 0.45
CA LYS A 34 3.87 2.96 0.04
C LYS A 34 3.95 2.73 -1.47
N VAL A 35 4.29 1.50 -1.87
CA VAL A 35 4.37 1.05 -3.29
C VAL A 35 3.03 1.20 -4.02
N ILE A 36 1.91 1.32 -3.28
CA ILE A 36 0.59 1.68 -3.83
C ILE A 36 0.56 3.19 -4.08
N THR A 37 1.25 3.61 -5.13
CA THR A 37 1.11 4.96 -5.67
C THR A 37 -0.25 5.11 -6.37
N LYS A 38 -0.75 6.34 -6.47
CA LYS A 38 -1.93 6.64 -7.28
C LYS A 38 -1.77 6.13 -8.72
N ASP A 39 -0.54 6.11 -9.23
CA ASP A 39 -0.21 5.56 -10.55
C ASP A 39 -0.36 4.04 -10.62
N PHE A 40 -0.05 3.31 -9.56
CA PHE A 40 -0.30 1.87 -9.48
C PHE A 40 -1.82 1.56 -9.56
N ILE A 41 -2.64 2.33 -8.83
CA ILE A 41 -4.11 2.20 -8.88
C ILE A 41 -4.64 2.55 -10.27
N LYS A 42 -4.17 3.64 -10.89
CA LYS A 42 -4.55 4.01 -12.26
C LYS A 42 -4.18 2.92 -13.28
N ARG A 43 -3.01 2.29 -13.12
CA ARG A 43 -2.59 1.17 -13.98
C ARG A 43 -3.49 -0.06 -13.80
N LEU A 44 -3.86 -0.40 -12.57
CA LEU A 44 -4.81 -1.48 -12.27
C LEU A 44 -6.19 -1.22 -12.90
N GLU A 45 -6.74 -0.01 -12.76
CA GLU A 45 -8.02 0.35 -13.38
C GLU A 45 -7.98 0.30 -14.92
N LYS A 46 -6.84 0.70 -15.51
CA LYS A 46 -6.66 0.62 -16.96
C LYS A 46 -6.61 -0.83 -17.42
N LEU A 47 -5.86 -1.68 -16.71
CA LEU A 47 -5.78 -3.12 -16.96
C LEU A 47 -7.15 -3.79 -16.82
N SER A 48 -7.91 -3.48 -15.77
CA SER A 48 -9.25 -4.06 -15.56
C SER A 48 -10.25 -3.68 -16.66
N LYS A 49 -10.06 -2.53 -17.32
CA LYS A 49 -10.90 -2.10 -18.45
C LYS A 49 -10.51 -2.75 -19.78
N THR A 50 -9.22 -3.03 -19.96
CA THR A 50 -8.69 -3.64 -21.20
C THR A 50 -8.75 -5.16 -21.20
N LEU A 51 -8.83 -5.78 -20.03
CA LEU A 51 -8.95 -7.24 -19.95
C LEU A 51 -10.33 -7.67 -20.45
N PRO A 52 -10.41 -8.63 -21.39
CA PRO A 52 -11.68 -9.19 -21.80
C PRO A 52 -12.37 -9.78 -20.57
N LYS A 53 -13.68 -9.52 -20.42
CA LYS A 53 -14.47 -10.15 -19.35
C LYS A 53 -14.58 -11.64 -19.66
N VAL A 54 -13.60 -12.42 -19.21
CA VAL A 54 -13.61 -13.87 -19.35
C VAL A 54 -14.72 -14.41 -18.46
N GLN A 55 -15.82 -14.89 -19.07
CA GLN A 55 -16.99 -15.39 -18.33
C GLN A 55 -16.70 -16.67 -17.52
N ASN A 56 -15.55 -17.33 -17.70
CA ASN A 56 -15.18 -18.47 -16.87
C ASN A 56 -13.66 -18.76 -16.89
N PRO A 57 -12.87 -18.10 -16.02
CA PRO A 57 -11.42 -18.28 -15.95
C PRO A 57 -11.00 -19.73 -15.67
N SER A 58 -11.84 -20.47 -14.96
CA SER A 58 -11.58 -21.86 -14.54
C SER A 58 -11.50 -22.82 -15.72
N LYS A 59 -12.30 -22.63 -16.79
CA LYS A 59 -12.29 -23.52 -17.96
C LYS A 59 -11.00 -23.38 -18.79
N LEU A 60 -10.49 -22.17 -18.95
CA LEU A 60 -9.24 -21.90 -19.68
C LEU A 60 -8.03 -22.56 -19.01
N LEU A 61 -8.01 -22.58 -17.68
CA LEU A 61 -6.92 -23.21 -16.91
C LEU A 61 -6.95 -24.74 -16.95
N GLU A 62 -8.09 -25.36 -17.29
CA GLU A 62 -8.18 -26.81 -17.49
C GLU A 62 -7.76 -27.23 -18.91
N GLU A 63 -7.94 -26.37 -19.92
CA GLU A 63 -7.50 -26.62 -21.30
C GLU A 63 -5.97 -26.56 -21.43
N ASP A 64 -5.31 -25.61 -20.76
CA ASP A 64 -3.84 -25.48 -20.76
C ASP A 64 -3.12 -26.61 -19.98
N ARG A 65 -3.85 -27.43 -19.21
CA ARG A 65 -3.31 -28.56 -18.44
C ARG A 65 -3.33 -29.90 -19.19
N ARG A 66 -3.83 -29.94 -20.43
CA ARG A 66 -3.81 -31.15 -21.30
C ARG A 66 -2.65 -31.10 -22.28
#